data_AF-A0A938HBS3-F1
#
_entry.id   AF-A0A938HBS3-F1
#
_cell.length_a   1.000
_cell.length_b   1.000
_cell.length_c   1.000
_cell.angle_alpha   90.00
_cell.angle_beta   90.00
_cell.angle_gamma   90.00
#
_symmetry.space_group_name_H-M   'P 1'
#
loop_
_entity.id
_entity.type
_entity.pdbx_description
1 polymer ?
#
loop_
_entity_poly.entity_id
_entity_poly.type
_entity_poly.pdbx_seq_one_letter_code
_entity_poly.pdbx_strand_id
1 'polypeptide(L)'
;MKPYSLFFLLLFLGCQQTELPNHILPIKKMCSVVKEITLLETHFQSKYGVPSQYKSALDLSVKKVFKKAHITRKQFQTSLDYYAAHPELQKALNEQLLMELSRAVN
;
A
#
# COMPACT_ATOMS: atom_id res chain seq x y z
N MET A 1 -24.03 -49.15 10.63
CA MET A 1 -24.47 -47.74 10.67
C MET A 1 -23.71 -47.01 11.76
N LYS A 2 -22.84 -46.06 11.40
CA LYS A 2 -22.41 -44.90 12.21
C LYS A 2 -21.62 -43.96 11.26
N PRO A 3 -22.29 -42.96 10.66
CA PRO A 3 -21.74 -42.15 9.58
C PRO A 3 -20.95 -40.96 10.14
N TYR A 4 -19.79 -41.21 10.74
CA TYR A 4 -18.96 -40.14 11.32
C TYR A 4 -17.68 -39.84 10.52
N SER A 5 -17.47 -40.50 9.38
CA SER A 5 -16.22 -40.39 8.62
C SER A 5 -16.18 -39.24 7.60
N LEU A 6 -17.26 -38.47 7.41
CA LEU A 6 -17.36 -37.49 6.32
C LEU A 6 -17.31 -36.01 6.75
N PHE A 7 -17.10 -35.69 8.03
CA PHE A 7 -17.21 -34.32 8.54
C PHE A 7 -15.88 -33.54 8.62
N PHE A 8 -14.75 -34.11 8.19
CA PHE A 8 -13.42 -33.48 8.37
C PHE A 8 -12.80 -32.93 7.06
N LEU A 9 -13.57 -32.80 5.98
CA LEU A 9 -13.05 -32.42 4.66
C LEU A 9 -13.66 -31.10 4.13
N LEU A 10 -13.90 -30.11 4.99
CA LEU A 10 -14.46 -28.81 4.58
C LEU A 10 -13.65 -27.59 5.03
N LEU A 11 -12.46 -27.76 5.62
CA LEU A 11 -11.68 -26.64 6.19
C LEU A 11 -10.58 -26.05 5.29
N PHE A 12 -10.47 -26.43 4.01
CA PHE A 12 -9.33 -26.00 3.16
C PHE A 12 -9.67 -25.10 1.96
N LEU A 13 -10.89 -24.59 1.81
CA LEU A 13 -11.25 -23.70 0.71
C LEU A 13 -11.43 -22.26 1.21
N GLY A 14 -10.33 -21.62 1.62
CA GLY A 14 -10.37 -20.28 2.18
C GLY A 14 -9.13 -19.44 1.91
N CYS A 15 -8.41 -19.70 0.82
CA CYS A 15 -7.39 -18.77 0.33
C CYS A 15 -7.86 -18.28 -1.05
N GLN A 16 -8.72 -17.26 -1.08
CA GLN A 16 -8.92 -16.51 -2.31
C GLN A 16 -7.67 -15.68 -2.54
N GLN A 17 -6.76 -16.20 -3.36
CA GLN A 17 -5.76 -15.37 -4.03
C GLN A 17 -6.52 -14.47 -4.99
N THR A 18 -6.95 -13.30 -4.51
CA THR A 18 -7.42 -12.22 -5.39
C THR A 18 -6.26 -11.82 -6.27
N GLU A 19 -6.26 -12.32 -7.51
CA GLU A 19 -5.33 -11.89 -8.54
C GLU A 19 -5.55 -10.40 -8.79
N LEU A 20 -4.51 -9.61 -8.55
CA LEU A 20 -4.56 -8.17 -8.78
C LEU A 20 -4.65 -7.91 -10.30
N PRO A 21 -5.49 -6.99 -10.77
CA PRO A 21 -5.47 -6.60 -12.17
C PRO A 21 -4.08 -6.08 -12.57
N ASN A 22 -3.62 -6.40 -13.78
CA ASN A 22 -2.26 -6.13 -14.27
C ASN A 22 -1.78 -4.66 -14.18
N HIS A 23 -2.70 -3.71 -14.05
CA HIS A 23 -2.40 -2.28 -13.97
C HIS A 23 -2.33 -1.74 -12.53
N ILE A 24 -2.73 -2.55 -11.54
CA ILE A 24 -2.68 -2.21 -10.12
C ILE A 24 -1.31 -2.60 -9.56
N LEU A 25 -0.72 -1.71 -8.78
CA LEU A 25 0.57 -1.98 -8.14
C LEU A 25 0.42 -3.11 -7.10
N PRO A 26 1.28 -4.13 -7.13
CA PRO A 26 1.32 -5.14 -6.08
C PRO A 26 1.56 -4.52 -4.70
N ILE A 27 1.04 -5.15 -3.64
CA ILE A 27 1.04 -4.61 -2.28
C ILE A 27 2.43 -4.18 -1.80
N LYS A 28 3.46 -4.99 -2.06
CA LYS A 28 4.85 -4.68 -1.70
C LYS A 28 5.35 -3.41 -2.39
N LYS A 29 5.00 -3.22 -3.66
CA LYS A 29 5.40 -2.05 -4.45
C LYS A 29 4.60 -0.81 -4.02
N MET A 30 3.30 -0.97 -3.78
CA MET A 30 2.44 0.09 -3.27
C MET A 30 2.90 0.57 -1.89
N CYS A 31 3.14 -0.36 -0.95
CA CYS A 31 3.66 -0.09 0.39
C CYS A 31 4.97 0.70 0.35
N SER A 32 5.94 0.25 -0.46
CA SER A 32 7.22 0.95 -0.62
C SER A 32 7.07 2.39 -1.10
N VAL A 33 6.17 2.64 -2.07
CA VAL A 33 5.95 3.98 -2.62
C VAL A 33 5.22 4.87 -1.62
N VAL A 34 4.16 4.36 -0.99
CA VAL A 34 3.39 5.10 0.03
C VAL A 34 4.30 5.48 1.19
N LYS A 35 5.13 4.55 1.68
CA LYS A 35 6.11 4.82 2.73
C LYS A 35 7.05 5.97 2.38
N GLU A 36 7.67 5.95 1.19
CA GLU A 36 8.58 7.01 0.77
C GLU A 36 7.86 8.38 0.69
N ILE A 37 6.62 8.40 0.18
CA ILE A 37 5.82 9.63 0.11
C ILE A 37 5.48 10.14 1.52
N THR A 38 5.02 9.27 2.42
CA THR A 38 4.68 9.63 3.81
C THR A 38 5.89 10.20 4.56
N LEU A 39 7.09 9.63 4.35
CA LEU A 39 8.32 10.15 4.95
C LEU A 39 8.70 11.53 4.38
N LEU A 40 8.55 11.74 3.06
CA LEU A 40 8.76 13.05 2.45
C LEU A 40 7.76 14.08 2.98
N GLU A 41 6.47 13.75 3.03
CA GLU A 41 5.42 14.62 3.56
C GLU A 41 5.70 15.00 5.01
N THR A 42 6.01 14.02 5.86
CA THR A 42 6.37 14.26 7.27
C THR A 42 7.61 15.17 7.39
N HIS A 43 8.64 14.95 6.58
CA HIS A 43 9.84 15.79 6.56
C HIS A 43 9.53 17.25 6.20
N PHE A 44 8.76 17.47 5.13
CA PHE A 44 8.41 18.83 4.71
C PHE A 44 7.44 19.49 5.70
N GLN A 45 6.45 18.77 6.20
CA GLN A 45 5.48 19.27 7.20
C GLN A 45 6.17 19.68 8.49
N SER A 46 7.04 18.84 9.05
CA SER A 46 7.77 19.14 10.28
C SER A 46 8.72 20.33 10.15
N LYS A 47 9.28 20.56 8.95
CA LYS A 47 10.25 21.63 8.72
C LYS A 47 9.63 22.99 8.39
N TYR A 48 8.52 23.02 7.65
CA TYR A 48 7.98 24.25 7.06
C TYR A 48 6.55 24.58 7.51
N GLY A 49 5.86 23.67 8.20
CA GLY A 49 4.53 23.91 8.79
C GLY A 49 3.38 23.99 7.78
N VAL A 50 3.39 24.97 6.88
CA VAL A 50 2.27 25.25 5.96
C VAL A 50 2.54 24.75 4.53
N PRO A 51 1.57 24.05 3.88
CA PRO A 51 1.76 23.48 2.55
C PRO A 51 2.21 24.45 1.46
N SER A 52 1.76 25.71 1.50
CA SER A 52 2.11 26.71 0.49
C SER A 52 3.61 26.97 0.37
N GLN A 53 4.38 26.71 1.44
CA GLN A 53 5.83 26.92 1.47
C GLN A 53 6.62 25.75 0.86
N TYR A 54 6.05 24.54 0.83
CA TYR A 54 6.79 23.34 0.44
C TYR A 54 6.15 22.48 -0.66
N LYS A 55 4.89 22.74 -1.05
CA LYS A 55 4.14 21.88 -1.97
C LYS A 55 4.88 21.63 -3.29
N SER A 56 5.45 22.66 -3.91
CA SER A 56 6.20 22.50 -5.17
C SER A 56 7.44 21.61 -5.01
N ALA A 57 8.18 21.76 -3.90
CA ALA A 57 9.35 20.94 -3.60
C ALA A 57 8.95 19.49 -3.27
N LEU A 58 7.85 19.30 -2.55
CA LEU A 58 7.25 18.00 -2.27
C LEU A 58 6.81 17.31 -3.57
N ASP A 59 6.09 18.01 -4.46
CA ASP A 59 5.63 17.46 -5.75
C ASP A 59 6.80 16.99 -6.62
N LEU A 60 7.90 17.76 -6.67
CA LEU A 60 9.13 17.37 -7.35
C LEU A 60 9.77 16.13 -6.71
N SER A 61 9.73 16.03 -5.38
CA SER A 61 10.29 14.90 -4.64
C SER A 61 9.47 13.62 -4.87
N VAL A 62 8.15 13.71 -4.81
CA VAL A 62 7.23 12.60 -5.13
C VAL A 62 7.41 12.15 -6.58
N LYS A 63 7.62 13.07 -7.53
CA LYS A 63 7.93 12.72 -8.93
C LYS A 63 9.21 11.88 -9.04
N LYS A 64 10.23 12.14 -8.21
CA LYS A 64 11.45 11.32 -8.17
C LYS A 64 11.18 9.93 -7.62
N VAL A 65 10.33 9.80 -6.59
CA VAL A 65 9.88 8.49 -6.06
C VAL A 65 9.22 7.66 -7.16
N PHE A 66 8.30 8.26 -7.92
CA PHE A 66 7.64 7.58 -9.03
C PHE A 66 8.63 7.14 -10.12
N LYS A 67 9.60 7.99 -10.47
CA LYS A 67 10.65 7.64 -11.43
C LYS A 67 11.49 6.46 -10.93
N LYS A 68 11.91 6.47 -9.66
CA LYS A 68 12.68 5.39 -9.02
C LYS A 68 11.91 4.07 -8.98
N ALA A 69 10.60 4.13 -8.73
CA ALA A 69 9.74 2.96 -8.69
C ALA A 69 9.31 2.47 -10.09
N HIS A 70 9.67 3.18 -11.17
CA HIS A 70 9.22 2.91 -12.54
C HIS A 70 7.69 2.86 -12.65
N ILE A 71 7.00 3.86 -12.09
CA ILE A 71 5.55 4.00 -12.15
C ILE A 71 5.16 5.40 -12.61
N THR A 72 3.92 5.55 -13.06
CA THR A 72 3.32 6.85 -13.37
C THR A 72 2.45 7.34 -12.21
N ARG A 73 2.24 8.66 -12.11
CA ARG A 73 1.26 9.23 -11.17
C ARG A 73 -0.13 8.64 -11.37
N LYS A 74 -0.54 8.41 -12.63
CA LYS A 74 -1.83 7.79 -12.97
C LYS A 74 -1.91 6.37 -12.42
N GLN A 75 -0.88 5.54 -12.64
CA GLN A 75 -0.85 4.17 -12.13
C GLN A 75 -0.92 4.12 -10.61
N PHE A 76 -0.17 5.01 -9.92
CA PHE A 76 -0.25 5.15 -8.47
C PHE A 76 -1.68 5.50 -8.03
N GLN A 77 -2.29 6.53 -8.63
CA GLN A 77 -3.65 6.95 -8.28
C GLN A 77 -4.67 5.85 -8.52
N THR A 78 -4.66 5.22 -9.69
CA THR A 78 -5.55 4.09 -10.00
C THR A 78 -5.37 2.93 -9.03
N SER A 79 -4.13 2.66 -8.60
CA SER A 79 -3.86 1.64 -7.58
C SER A 79 -4.42 2.07 -6.23
N LEU A 80 -4.16 3.31 -5.80
CA LEU A 80 -4.66 3.85 -4.54
C LEU A 80 -6.18 3.77 -4.45
N ASP A 81 -6.88 4.20 -5.52
CA ASP A 81 -8.34 4.13 -5.61
C ASP A 81 -8.84 2.68 -5.55
N TYR A 82 -8.13 1.76 -6.20
CA TYR A 82 -8.42 0.33 -6.13
C TYR A 82 -8.26 -0.21 -4.70
N TYR A 83 -7.14 0.05 -4.03
CA TYR A 83 -6.94 -0.37 -2.64
C TYR A 83 -8.04 0.20 -1.73
N ALA A 84 -8.36 1.49 -1.86
CA ALA A 84 -9.41 2.14 -1.07
C ALA A 84 -10.81 1.51 -1.25
N ALA A 85 -11.10 1.01 -2.46
CA ALA A 85 -12.36 0.31 -2.76
C ALA A 85 -12.39 -1.16 -2.28
N HIS A 86 -11.26 -1.73 -1.83
CA HIS A 86 -11.15 -3.13 -1.41
C HIS A 86 -10.64 -3.23 0.04
N PRO A 87 -11.55 -3.26 1.05
CA PRO A 87 -11.20 -3.15 2.46
C PRO A 87 -10.11 -4.12 2.95
N GLU A 88 -10.15 -5.39 2.52
CA GLU A 88 -9.15 -6.39 2.92
C GLU A 88 -7.75 -6.05 2.38
N LEU A 89 -7.66 -5.58 1.13
CA LEU A 89 -6.39 -5.14 0.53
C LEU A 89 -5.88 -3.86 1.18
N GLN A 90 -6.77 -2.89 1.47
CA GLN A 90 -6.42 -1.67 2.19
C GLN A 90 -5.88 -1.98 3.59
N LYS A 91 -6.54 -2.90 4.31
CA LYS A 91 -6.10 -3.35 5.63
C LYS A 91 -4.71 -3.96 5.56
N ALA A 92 -4.48 -4.89 4.63
CA ALA A 92 -3.17 -5.50 4.44
C ALA A 92 -2.09 -4.47 4.10
N LEU A 93 -2.40 -3.47 3.25
CA LEU A 93 -1.48 -2.39 2.91
C LEU A 93 -1.13 -1.54 4.15
N ASN A 94 -2.11 -1.20 4.97
CA ASN A 94 -1.92 -0.41 6.18
C ASN A 94 -1.08 -1.17 7.22
N GLU A 95 -1.37 -2.46 7.44
CA GLU A 95 -0.60 -3.31 8.34
C GLU A 95 0.87 -3.39 7.91
N GLN A 96 1.12 -3.64 6.60
CA GLN A 96 2.47 -3.68 6.08
C GLN A 96 3.19 -2.33 6.21
N LEU A 97 2.50 -1.23 5.90
CA LEU A 97 3.05 0.13 6.02
C LEU A 97 3.43 0.44 7.47
N LEU A 98 2.56 0.13 8.43
CA LEU A 98 2.82 0.33 9.85
C LEU A 98 4.03 -0.48 10.33
N MET A 99 4.14 -1.76 9.92
CA MET A 99 5.29 -2.59 10.23
C MET A 99 6.59 -2.00 9.66
N GLU A 100 6.59 -1.53 8.42
CA GLU A 100 7.78 -0.93 7.79
C GLU A 100 8.18 0.40 8.43
N LEU A 101 7.22 1.24 8.81
CA LEU A 101 7.48 2.51 9.49
C LEU A 101 8.01 2.29 10.91
N SER A 102 7.41 1.38 11.69
CA SER A 102 7.86 1.07 13.05
C SER A 102 9.31 0.53 13.09
N ARG A 103 9.74 -0.20 12.06
CA ARG A 103 11.14 -0.65 11.93
C ARG A 103 12.12 0.45 11.60
N ALA A 104 11.67 1.57 11.02
CA ALA A 104 12.55 2.68 10.68
C ALA A 104 12.80 3.64 11.86
N VAL A 105 12.00 3.51 12.93
CA VAL A 105 12.07 4.36 14.14
C VAL A 105 12.89 3.69 15.26
N ASN A 106 13.01 2.36 15.24
CA ASN A 106 13.83 1.58 16.18
C ASN A 106 15.20 1.27 15.58
#